data_AF-A0A7C5SFX9-F1
#
_entry.id   AF-A0A7C5SFX9-F1
#
_cell.length_a   1.000
_cell.length_b   1.000
_cell.length_c   1.000
_cell.angle_alpha   90.00
_cell.angle_beta   90.00
_cell.angle_gamma   90.00
#
_symmetry.space_group_name_H-M   'P 1'
#
loop_
_entity.id
_entity.type
_entity.pdbx_description
1 polymer ?
#
loop_
_entity_poly.entity_id
_entity_poly.type
_entity_poly.pdbx_seq_one_letter_code
_entity_poly.pdbx_strand_id
1 'polypeptide(L)' 'MHSENQRRTIDLVLDSMTDTLRAPLLMRDLDGLSYQEIADLLGIGLSAVKMRIKRAREEFRARYETLTEAPETGGTR' A
#
# COMPACT_ATOMS: atom_id res chain seq x y z
N MET A 1 -9.05 -22.47 -1.21
CA MET A 1 -8.67 -22.10 0.17
C MET A 1 -7.46 -21.17 0.23
N HIS A 2 -6.46 -21.24 -0.65
CA HIS A 2 -5.32 -20.30 -0.65
C HIS A 2 -5.70 -18.81 -0.89
N SER A 3 -6.79 -18.53 -1.62
CA SER A 3 -7.17 -17.15 -1.98
C SER A 3 -7.76 -16.32 -0.84
N GLU A 4 -8.35 -16.97 0.17
CA GLU A 4 -9.03 -16.28 1.29
C GLU A 4 -8.02 -15.64 2.25
N ASN A 5 -6.91 -16.33 2.53
CA ASN A 5 -5.91 -15.83 3.46
C ASN A 5 -5.15 -14.62 2.88
N GLN A 6 -4.84 -14.67 1.58
CA GLN A 6 -4.14 -13.57 0.91
C GLN A 6 -4.97 -12.29 0.88
N ARG A 7 -6.28 -12.37 0.60
CA ARG A 7 -7.17 -11.20 0.65
C ARG A 7 -7.20 -10.59 2.04
N ARG A 8 -7.36 -11.42 3.07
CA ARG A 8 -7.39 -10.95 4.45
C ARG A 8 -6.10 -10.24 4.86
N THR A 9 -4.94 -10.75 4.44
CA THR A 9 -3.66 -10.06 4.70
C THR A 9 -3.57 -8.73 3.97
N ILE A 10 -4.00 -8.66 2.71
CA ILE A 10 -4.03 -7.40 1.95
C ILE A 10 -4.92 -6.37 2.65
N ASP A 11 -6.11 -6.77 3.09
CA ASP A 11 -7.06 -5.88 3.78
C ASP A 11 -6.45 -5.34 5.08
N LEU A 12 -5.80 -6.19 5.88
CA LEU A 12 -5.13 -5.77 7.12
C LEU A 12 -3.99 -4.78 6.86
N VAL A 13 -3.19 -5.02 5.81
CA VAL A 13 -2.11 -4.10 5.44
C VAL A 13 -2.68 -2.76 5.03
N LEU A 14 -3.68 -2.73 4.15
CA LEU A 14 -4.33 -1.51 3.69
C LEU A 14 -5.00 -0.77 4.85
N ASP A 15 -5.64 -1.47 5.79
CA ASP A 15 -6.27 -0.84 6.95
C ASP A 15 -5.25 -0.14 7.87
N SER A 16 -4.07 -0.72 7.98
CA SER A 16 -2.99 -0.17 8.80
C SER A 16 -2.26 1.04 8.18
N MET A 17 -2.42 1.28 6.88
CA MET A 17 -1.79 2.40 6.16
C MET A 17 -2.54 3.72 6.37
N THR A 18 -1.80 4.84 6.36
CA THR A 18 -2.44 6.16 6.44
C THR A 18 -3.23 6.49 5.17
N ASP A 19 -4.38 7.17 5.32
CA ASP A 19 -5.24 7.54 4.19
C ASP A 19 -4.51 8.33 3.10
N THR A 20 -3.55 9.17 3.49
CA THR A 20 -2.75 9.98 2.55
C THR A 20 -1.85 9.14 1.63
N LEU A 21 -1.50 7.92 2.03
CA LEU A 21 -0.72 6.97 1.22
C LEU A 21 -1.65 5.94 0.55
N ARG A 22 -2.66 5.48 1.28
CA ARG A 22 -3.64 4.49 0.82
C ARG A 22 -4.48 4.99 -0.35
N ALA A 23 -5.08 6.18 -0.23
CA ALA A 23 -5.97 6.72 -1.26
C ALA A 23 -5.32 6.80 -2.65
N PRO A 24 -4.16 7.46 -2.84
CA PRO A 24 -3.53 7.53 -4.15
C PRO A 24 -3.00 6.16 -4.65
N LEU A 25 -2.71 5.22 -3.75
CA LEU A 25 -2.33 3.86 -4.12
C LEU A 25 -3.52 3.09 -4.71
N LEU A 26 -4.67 3.10 -4.03
CA LEU A 26 -5.89 2.43 -4.50
C LEU A 26 -6.40 3.04 -5.81
N MET A 27 -6.41 4.37 -5.89
CA MET A 27 -6.78 5.08 -7.13
C MET A 27 -5.90 4.68 -8.32
N ARG A 28 -4.62 4.42 -8.07
CA ARG A 28 -3.69 4.01 -9.13
C ARG A 28 -3.83 2.54 -9.50
N ASP A 29 -3.84 1.65 -8.49
CA ASP A 29 -3.72 0.21 -8.69
C ASP A 29 -5.07 -0.49 -8.87
N LEU A 30 -6.15 0.04 -8.30
CA LEU A 30 -7.52 -0.48 -8.46
C LEU A 30 -8.30 0.30 -9.52
N ASP A 31 -8.36 1.62 -9.41
CA ASP A 31 -9.19 2.45 -10.32
C ASP A 31 -8.47 2.74 -11.66
N GLY A 32 -7.16 2.47 -11.75
CA GLY A 32 -6.37 2.64 -12.96
C GLY A 32 -6.11 4.11 -13.34
N LEU A 33 -6.36 5.05 -12.44
CA LEU A 33 -6.21 6.49 -12.70
C LEU A 33 -4.75 6.86 -13.01
N SER A 34 -4.58 7.86 -13.87
CA SER A 34 -3.27 8.48 -14.11
C SER A 34 -2.82 9.30 -12.90
N TYR A 35 -1.50 9.51 -12.78
CA TYR A 35 -0.98 10.35 -11.70
C TYR A 35 -1.50 11.79 -11.76
N GLN A 36 -1.87 12.28 -12.94
CA GLN A 36 -2.45 13.61 -13.12
C GLN A 36 -3.89 13.66 -12.60
N GLU A 37 -4.73 12.69 -12.96
CA GLU A 37 -6.11 12.60 -12.44
C GLU A 37 -6.14 12.46 -10.92
N ILE A 38 -5.21 11.69 -10.34
CA ILE A 38 -5.07 11.56 -8.89
C ILE A 38 -4.63 12.89 -8.26
N ALA A 39 -3.74 13.63 -8.92
CA ALA A 39 -3.28 14.95 -8.46
C ALA A 39 -4.46 15.93 -8.39
N ASP A 40 -5.26 15.96 -9.46
CA ASP A 40 -6.41 16.86 -9.59
C ASP A 40 -7.52 16.49 -8.60
N LEU A 41 -7.81 15.19 -8.42
CA LEU A 41 -8.84 14.70 -7.50
C LEU A 41 -8.48 14.96 -6.03
N LEU A 42 -7.21 14.79 -5.67
CA LEU A 42 -6.72 15.01 -4.30
C LEU A 42 -6.32 16.47 -4.03
N GLY A 43 -6.33 17.35 -5.04
CA GLY A 43 -5.93 18.75 -4.92
C GLY A 43 -4.46 18.94 -4.53
N ILE A 44 -3.58 18.05 -4.98
CA ILE A 44 -2.15 18.01 -4.61
C ILE A 44 -1.29 18.02 -5.87
N GLY A 45 -0.03 18.47 -5.77
CA GLY A 45 0.86 18.48 -6.93
C GLY A 45 1.23 17.07 -7.43
N LEU A 46 1.45 16.93 -8.74
CA LEU A 46 1.87 15.68 -9.39
C LEU A 46 3.12 15.05 -8.75
N SER A 47 4.08 15.89 -8.34
CA SER A 47 5.28 15.42 -7.61
C SER A 47 4.93 14.79 -6.26
N ALA A 48 3.95 15.34 -5.55
CA ALA A 48 3.47 14.78 -4.28
C ALA A 48 2.74 13.45 -4.50
N VAL A 49 1.94 13.32 -5.57
CA VAL A 49 1.30 12.04 -5.94
C VAL A 49 2.36 10.96 -6.18
N LYS A 50 3.35 11.23 -7.03
CA LYS A 50 4.43 10.27 -7.34
C LYS A 50 5.16 9.82 -6.07
N MET A 51 5.50 10.77 -5.18
CA MET A 51 6.14 10.46 -3.91
C MET A 51 5.24 9.65 -2.97
N ARG A 52 3.96 10.01 -2.86
CA ARG A 52 2.99 9.30 -2.00
C ARG A 52 2.76 7.87 -2.50
N ILE A 53 2.56 7.66 -3.80
CA ILE A 53 2.38 6.31 -4.36
C ILE A 53 3.64 5.46 -4.16
N LYS A 54 4.83 6.03 -4.40
CA LYS A 54 6.09 5.30 -4.17
C LYS A 54 6.20 4.85 -2.70
N ARG A 55 6.01 5.78 -1.76
CA ARG A 55 6.06 5.48 -0.32
C ARG A 55 4.97 4.51 0.11
N ALA A 56 3.76 4.65 -0.44
CA ALA A 56 2.66 3.75 -0.17
C ALA A 56 3.01 2.31 -0.57
N ARG A 57 3.68 2.11 -1.72
CA ARG A 57 4.15 0.78 -2.16
C ARG A 57 5.24 0.20 -1.26
N GLU A 58 6.20 1.04 -0.85
CA GLU A 58 7.27 0.64 0.07
C GLU A 58 6.69 0.21 1.43
N GLU A 59 5.78 1.02 1.97
CA GLU A 59 5.11 0.74 3.24
C GLU A 59 4.18 -0.48 3.16
N PHE A 60 3.41 -0.61 2.08
CA PHE A 60 2.60 -1.80 1.82
C PHE A 60 3.47 -3.05 1.80
N ARG A 61 4.58 -3.04 1.06
CA ARG A 61 5.49 -4.19 0.97
C ARG A 61 6.03 -4.57 2.35
N ALA A 62 6.61 -3.62 3.08
CA ALA A 62 7.22 -3.89 4.39
C ALA A 62 6.21 -4.49 5.38
N ARG A 63 4.98 -3.98 5.39
CA ARG A 63 3.90 -4.50 6.24
C ARG A 63 3.40 -5.85 5.77
N TYR A 64 3.18 -6.01 4.46
CA TYR A 64 2.74 -7.28 3.88
C TYR A 64 3.74 -8.40 4.18
N GLU A 65 5.02 -8.16 3.96
CA GLU A 65 6.13 -9.04 4.33
C GLU A 65 6.05 -9.40 5.83
N THR A 66 5.95 -8.41 6.72
CA THR A 66 5.81 -8.65 8.17
C THR A 66 4.62 -9.55 8.55
N LEU A 67 3.46 -9.39 7.89
CA LEU A 67 2.28 -10.22 8.16
C LEU A 67 2.34 -11.61 7.51
N THR A 68 3.05 -11.76 6.39
CA THR A 68 3.23 -13.06 5.72
C THR A 68 4.41 -13.87 6.25
N GLU A 69 5.43 -13.18 6.77
CA GLU A 69 6.68 -13.73 7.31
C GLU A 69 6.69 -13.67 8.84
N ALA A 70 5.55 -13.93 9.50
CA ALA A 70 5.50 -14.06 10.95
C ALA A 70 6.67 -14.98 11.40
N PRO A 71 7.57 -14.52 12.28
CA PRO A 71 8.87 -15.16 12.45
C PRO A 71 8.72 -16.42 13.31
N GLU A 72 8.53 -17.56 12.66
CA GLU A 72 8.90 -18.87 13.21
C GLU A 72 10.42 -19.05 13.05
N THR A 73 11.25 -18.29 13.79
CA THR A 73 12.60 -18.64 14.31
C THR A 73 13.44 -17.41 14.65
N GLY A 74 14.06 -17.46 15.83
CA GLY A 74 15.07 -16.51 16.28
C GLY A 74 16.36 -16.58 15.46
N GLY A 75 17.08 -15.47 15.46
CA GLY A 75 18.40 -15.34 14.86
C GLY A 75 19.10 -14.16 15.47
N THR A 76 19.63 -14.35 16.68
CA THR A 76 20.68 -13.51 17.27
C THR A 76 21.73 -13.16 16.23
N ARG A 77 21.88 -11.86 15.92
CA ARG A 77 23.19 -11.22 15.87
C ARG A 77 23.11 -9.71 15.83
#